data_AF-A0A2P7SB28-F1
#
_entry.id   AF-A0A2P7SB28-F1
#
_cell.length_a   1.000
_cell.length_b   1.000
_cell.length_c   1.000
_cell.angle_alpha   90.00
_cell.angle_beta   90.00
_cell.angle_gamma   90.00
#
_symmetry.space_group_name_H-M   'P 1'
#
loop_
_entity.id
_entity.type
_entity.pdbx_description
1 polymer ?
#
loop_
_entity_poly.entity_id
_entity_poly.type
_entity_poly.pdbx_seq_one_letter_code
_entity_poly.pdbx_strand_id
1 'polypeptide(L)'
;MPMNHRILFGSYPIPRFANVANHNFLVWTDEEGRPLFEINGGASNPDGTFNYAAAFSRLTAVQTDYARRDPRLYPEFYVRPTSRTVTLFEAGYREVAARWRAGVEMAERIAAAGLRYSFLTQNSNSVASTVARSMELSVPSAALGILRAPGGRRRLRPVDIHGSRHARSMNAHMS
;
A
#
# COMPACT_ATOMS: atom_id res chain seq x y z
N MET A 1 -0.14 -15.93 -26.09
CA MET A 1 -0.76 -15.03 -25.09
C MET A 1 0.17 -13.85 -24.93
N PRO A 2 -0.34 -12.60 -24.87
CA PRO A 2 0.51 -11.45 -24.57
C PRO A 2 1.16 -11.62 -23.18
N MET A 3 2.44 -11.29 -23.10
CA MET A 3 3.29 -11.38 -21.91
C MET A 3 2.99 -10.17 -20.99
N ASN A 4 1.93 -10.29 -20.20
CA ASN A 4 1.42 -9.17 -19.40
C ASN A 4 1.76 -9.30 -17.92
N HIS A 5 2.25 -8.21 -17.36
CA HIS A 5 2.34 -8.00 -15.92
C HIS A 5 0.99 -7.55 -15.37
N ARG A 6 0.78 -7.76 -14.06
CA ARG A 6 -0.48 -7.42 -13.39
C ARG A 6 -0.25 -6.68 -12.09
N ILE A 7 -1.15 -5.73 -11.78
CA ILE A 7 -1.31 -5.18 -10.43
C ILE A 7 -2.60 -5.74 -9.85
N LEU A 8 -2.48 -6.44 -8.73
CA LEU A 8 -3.59 -7.03 -8.03
C LEU A 8 -3.81 -6.30 -6.71
N PHE A 9 -5.08 -6.13 -6.34
CA PHE A 9 -5.48 -5.76 -5.00
C PHE A 9 -5.96 -7.00 -4.28
N GLY A 10 -5.45 -7.23 -3.08
CA GLY A 10 -5.77 -8.44 -2.33
C GLY A 10 -6.02 -8.20 -0.86
N SER A 11 -6.57 -9.24 -0.26
CA SER A 11 -6.69 -9.37 1.19
C SER A 11 -6.30 -10.77 1.63
N TYR A 12 -5.51 -10.90 2.70
CA TYR A 12 -5.20 -12.19 3.32
C TYR A 12 -5.67 -12.23 4.78
N PRO A 13 -6.05 -13.41 5.31
CA PRO A 13 -6.39 -13.54 6.72
C PRO A 13 -5.13 -13.42 7.60
N ILE A 14 -5.19 -12.63 8.67
CA ILE A 14 -4.12 -12.62 9.68
C ILE A 14 -4.47 -13.67 10.74
N PRO A 15 -3.65 -14.72 10.95
CA PRO A 15 -3.88 -15.66 12.03
C PRO A 15 -3.73 -14.96 13.39
N ARG A 16 -4.83 -14.88 14.16
CA ARG A 16 -4.84 -14.59 15.61
C ARG A 16 -4.25 -13.25 16.10
N PHE A 17 -4.17 -12.20 15.29
CA PHE A 17 -3.89 -10.85 15.81
C PHE A 17 -5.20 -10.07 16.07
N ALA A 18 -5.65 -10.07 17.33
CA ALA A 18 -6.63 -9.15 17.90
C ALA A 18 -8.02 -9.05 17.20
N ASN A 19 -8.57 -10.09 16.57
CA ASN A 19 -9.83 -10.06 15.78
C ASN A 19 -9.76 -9.24 14.47
N VAL A 20 -8.57 -8.92 13.96
CA VAL A 20 -8.42 -8.40 12.58
C VAL A 20 -8.52 -9.56 11.62
N ALA A 21 -9.69 -9.74 11.03
CA ALA A 21 -9.96 -10.91 10.20
C ALA A 21 -9.02 -11.00 8.98
N ASN A 22 -8.62 -9.85 8.41
CA ASN A 22 -7.85 -9.80 7.18
C ASN A 22 -7.07 -8.48 7.03
N HIS A 23 -6.03 -8.50 6.18
CA HIS A 23 -5.19 -7.36 5.82
C HIS A 23 -5.19 -7.09 4.32
N ASN A 24 -5.28 -5.82 3.90
CA ASN A 24 -5.21 -5.46 2.48
C ASN A 24 -3.77 -5.24 2.00
N PHE A 25 -3.51 -5.61 0.75
CA PHE A 25 -2.24 -5.42 0.06
C PHE A 25 -2.45 -5.06 -1.42
N LEU A 26 -1.41 -4.50 -2.03
CA LEU A 26 -1.23 -4.44 -3.48
C LEU A 26 -0.05 -5.31 -3.86
N VAL A 27 -0.12 -6.02 -4.97
CA VAL A 27 1.00 -6.81 -5.50
C VAL A 27 1.17 -6.57 -6.99
N TRP A 28 2.42 -6.44 -7.43
CA TRP A 28 2.81 -6.53 -8.83
C TRP A 28 3.29 -7.96 -9.10
N THR A 29 2.66 -8.65 -10.05
CA THR A 29 3.10 -9.96 -10.55
C THR A 29 3.67 -9.88 -11.97
N ASP A 30 4.59 -10.80 -12.28
CA ASP A 30 5.05 -11.06 -13.64
C ASP A 30 4.02 -11.81 -14.50
N GLU A 31 4.42 -12.17 -15.71
CA GLU A 31 3.60 -12.89 -16.67
C GLU A 31 3.16 -14.26 -16.16
N GLU A 32 4.03 -14.95 -15.43
CA GLU A 32 3.74 -16.23 -14.81
C GLU A 32 2.89 -16.11 -13.54
N GLY A 33 2.61 -14.89 -13.09
CA GLY A 33 1.85 -14.62 -11.87
C GLY A 33 2.69 -14.70 -10.59
N ARG A 34 4.02 -14.71 -10.70
CA ARG A 34 4.92 -14.66 -9.55
C ARG A 34 4.97 -13.23 -9.00
N PRO A 35 4.88 -13.04 -7.67
CA PRO A 35 4.98 -11.72 -7.09
C PRO A 35 6.41 -11.15 -7.23
N LEU A 36 6.51 -9.91 -7.69
CA LEU A 36 7.76 -9.16 -7.76
C LEU A 36 7.86 -8.17 -6.61
N PHE A 37 6.78 -7.43 -6.37
CA PHE A 37 6.71 -6.41 -5.33
C PHE A 37 5.34 -6.42 -4.66
N GLU A 38 5.30 -6.03 -3.38
CA GLU A 38 4.07 -5.90 -2.62
C GLU A 38 4.08 -4.62 -1.77
N ILE A 39 2.94 -3.96 -1.62
CA ILE A 39 2.78 -2.79 -0.75
C ILE A 39 1.71 -3.07 0.30
N ASN A 40 2.08 -2.88 1.57
CA ASN A 40 1.22 -3.06 2.74
C ASN A 40 1.25 -1.83 3.66
N GLY A 41 0.17 -1.66 4.43
CA GLY A 41 0.14 -0.74 5.57
C GLY A 41 0.49 -1.42 6.88
N GLY A 42 0.96 -0.66 7.86
CA GLY A 42 1.12 -1.17 9.22
C GLY A 42 1.75 -0.18 10.19
N ALA A 43 2.17 -0.68 11.34
CA ALA A 43 2.86 0.12 12.34
C ALA A 43 4.37 0.14 12.08
N SER A 44 5.06 1.25 12.41
CA SER A 44 6.53 1.33 12.38
C SER A 44 7.12 1.80 13.72
N ASN A 45 8.34 1.38 13.98
CA ASN A 45 9.19 1.85 15.07
C ASN A 45 9.74 3.26 14.78
N PRO A 46 10.30 3.96 15.80
CA PRO A 46 10.97 5.26 15.60
C PRO A 46 12.16 5.20 14.62
N ASP A 47 12.82 4.04 14.52
CA ASP A 47 13.94 3.79 13.59
C ASP A 47 13.49 3.46 12.15
N GLY A 48 12.17 3.49 11.89
CA GLY A 48 11.60 3.21 10.56
C GLY A 48 11.34 1.74 10.27
N THR A 49 11.77 0.81 11.13
CA THR A 49 11.50 -0.62 10.96
C THR A 49 10.02 -0.96 11.18
N PHE A 50 9.54 -2.02 10.52
CA PHE A 50 8.14 -2.44 10.67
C PHE A 50 7.88 -3.02 12.06
N ASN A 51 6.80 -2.59 12.70
CA ASN A 51 6.40 -3.01 14.03
C ASN A 51 5.13 -3.87 13.98
N TYR A 52 5.31 -5.18 14.13
CA TYR A 52 4.23 -6.16 14.07
C TYR A 52 3.32 -6.19 15.31
N ALA A 53 3.72 -5.54 16.42
CA ALA A 53 3.06 -5.70 17.72
C ALA A 53 2.42 -4.42 18.28
N ALA A 54 2.71 -3.24 17.73
CA ALA A 54 2.32 -1.99 18.36
C ALA A 54 0.97 -1.43 17.88
N ALA A 55 0.04 -1.28 18.84
CA ALA A 55 -1.27 -0.66 18.62
C ALA A 55 -1.24 0.88 18.52
N PHE A 56 -0.15 1.55 18.92
CA PHE A 56 -0.03 3.01 19.06
C PHE A 56 1.18 3.62 18.32
N SER A 57 1.76 2.88 17.37
CA SER A 57 2.90 3.34 16.57
C SER A 57 2.51 4.30 15.44
N ARG A 58 3.50 4.81 14.70
CA ARG A 58 3.26 5.52 13.45
C ARG A 58 2.68 4.54 12.43
N LEU A 59 1.69 4.99 11.67
CA LEU A 59 1.23 4.29 10.48
C LEU A 59 2.29 4.51 9.39
N THR A 60 2.69 3.43 8.74
CA THR A 60 3.59 3.43 7.59
C THR A 60 2.98 2.64 6.42
N ALA A 61 3.59 2.79 5.25
CA ALA A 61 3.41 1.93 4.11
C ALA A 61 4.77 1.38 3.69
N VAL A 62 4.88 0.06 3.52
CA VAL A 62 6.15 -0.58 3.15
C VAL A 62 5.99 -1.32 1.83
N GLN A 63 6.93 -1.08 0.93
CA GLN A 63 7.12 -1.89 -0.25
C GLN A 63 8.07 -3.05 0.09
N THR A 64 7.62 -4.28 -0.11
CA THR A 64 8.44 -5.49 -0.09
C THR A 64 8.89 -5.78 -1.51
N ASP A 65 10.21 -5.93 -1.71
CA ASP A 65 10.82 -6.42 -2.95
C ASP A 65 11.18 -7.89 -2.77
N TYR A 66 10.52 -8.79 -3.50
CA TYR A 66 10.69 -10.24 -3.32
C TYR A 66 12.09 -10.73 -3.73
N ALA A 67 12.85 -9.94 -4.49
CA ALA A 67 14.25 -10.23 -4.80
C ALA A 67 15.20 -9.85 -3.64
N ARG A 68 14.77 -8.97 -2.72
CA ARG A 68 15.56 -8.48 -1.59
C ARG A 68 15.05 -9.09 -0.29
N ARG A 69 15.82 -10.00 0.30
CA ARG A 69 15.48 -10.66 1.56
C ARG A 69 16.12 -9.94 2.75
N ASP A 70 15.41 -8.98 3.33
CA ASP A 70 15.67 -8.50 4.71
C ASP A 70 14.35 -8.24 5.43
N PRO A 71 13.90 -9.15 6.32
CA PRO A 71 12.61 -9.04 7.01
C PRO A 71 12.50 -7.85 7.99
N ARG A 72 13.60 -7.16 8.32
CA ARG A 72 13.59 -5.97 9.17
C ARG A 72 13.14 -4.72 8.42
N LEU A 73 13.58 -4.60 7.16
CA LEU A 73 13.30 -3.47 6.27
C LEU A 73 12.16 -3.77 5.31
N TYR A 74 12.07 -5.02 4.86
CA TYR A 74 11.09 -5.57 3.95
C TYR A 74 10.34 -6.68 4.68
N PRO A 75 9.33 -6.34 5.51
CA PRO A 75 8.51 -7.34 6.16
C PRO A 75 8.07 -8.34 5.10
N GLU A 76 8.37 -9.62 5.33
CA GLU A 76 7.98 -10.70 4.43
C GLU A 76 6.47 -10.90 4.56
N PHE A 77 5.75 -10.05 3.86
CA PHE A 77 4.39 -10.30 3.47
C PHE A 77 4.46 -11.18 2.23
N TYR A 78 3.82 -12.33 2.33
CA TYR A 78 3.67 -13.23 1.22
C TYR A 78 2.22 -13.21 0.82
N VAL A 79 1.96 -13.07 -0.48
CA VAL A 79 0.66 -13.43 -1.05
C VAL A 79 0.40 -14.90 -0.69
N ARG A 80 -0.49 -15.12 0.26
CA ARG A 80 -0.84 -16.45 0.78
C ARG A 80 -1.75 -17.16 -0.24
N PRO A 81 -1.73 -18.50 -0.33
CA PRO A 81 -2.73 -19.24 -1.10
C PRO A 81 -4.19 -18.94 -0.69
N THR A 82 -4.39 -18.53 0.56
CA THR A 82 -5.70 -18.12 1.11
C THR A 82 -6.05 -16.66 0.79
N SER A 83 -5.16 -15.92 0.15
CA SER A 83 -5.42 -14.55 -0.28
C SER A 83 -6.52 -14.54 -1.31
N ARG A 84 -7.36 -13.51 -1.27
CA ARG A 84 -8.35 -13.26 -2.30
C ARG A 84 -7.98 -11.98 -3.02
N THR A 85 -7.75 -12.06 -4.32
CA THR A 85 -7.27 -10.96 -5.14
C THR A 85 -8.27 -10.56 -6.22
N VAL A 86 -8.14 -9.33 -6.72
CA VAL A 86 -8.77 -8.85 -7.95
C VAL A 86 -7.71 -8.14 -8.77
N THR A 87 -7.70 -8.37 -10.09
CA THR A 87 -6.84 -7.62 -11.01
C THR A 87 -7.35 -6.18 -11.11
N LEU A 88 -6.49 -5.20 -10.82
CA LEU A 88 -6.79 -3.79 -11.01
C LEU A 88 -6.28 -3.27 -12.36
N PHE A 89 -5.15 -3.82 -12.83
CA PHE A 89 -4.48 -3.39 -14.04
C PHE A 89 -3.68 -4.54 -14.63
N GLU A 90 -3.67 -4.64 -15.95
CA GLU A 90 -2.91 -5.61 -16.71
C GLU A 90 -2.37 -4.92 -17.97
N ALA A 91 -1.05 -4.97 -18.17
CA ALA A 91 -0.38 -4.35 -19.29
C ALA A 91 1.05 -4.89 -19.45
N GLY A 92 1.78 -4.40 -20.46
CA GLY A 92 3.21 -4.66 -20.58
C GLY A 92 4.01 -4.04 -19.42
N TYR A 93 5.23 -4.55 -19.21
CA TYR A 93 6.12 -4.15 -18.12
C TYR A 93 6.21 -2.63 -17.90
N ARG A 94 6.42 -1.85 -18.97
CA ARG A 94 6.66 -0.40 -18.87
C ARG A 94 5.49 0.35 -18.25
N GLU A 95 4.26 -0.01 -18.62
CA GLU A 95 3.05 0.63 -18.11
C GLU A 95 2.80 0.23 -16.65
N VAL A 96 2.95 -1.06 -16.33
CA VAL A 96 2.82 -1.54 -14.95
C VAL A 96 3.88 -0.90 -14.04
N ALA A 97 5.13 -0.79 -14.50
CA ALA A 97 6.21 -0.14 -13.78
C ALA A 97 5.93 1.35 -13.52
N ALA A 98 5.37 2.06 -14.50
CA ALA A 98 4.99 3.45 -14.33
C ALA A 98 3.90 3.64 -13.27
N ARG A 99 2.86 2.79 -13.29
CA ARG A 99 1.82 2.79 -12.24
C ARG A 99 2.40 2.42 -10.88
N TRP A 100 3.25 1.40 -10.82
CA TRP A 100 3.86 0.95 -9.57
C TRP A 100 4.73 2.03 -8.93
N ARG A 101 5.53 2.76 -9.71
CA ARG A 101 6.35 3.88 -9.22
C ARG A 101 5.49 4.96 -8.53
N ALA A 102 4.36 5.33 -9.12
CA ALA A 102 3.43 6.27 -8.47
C ALA A 102 2.91 5.73 -7.12
N GLY A 103 2.69 4.41 -7.03
CA GLY A 103 2.32 3.75 -5.78
C GLY A 103 3.43 3.79 -4.72
N VAL A 104 4.69 3.60 -5.12
CA VAL A 104 5.86 3.70 -4.23
C VAL A 104 6.00 5.13 -3.68
N GLU A 105 5.90 6.14 -4.55
CA GLU A 105 5.93 7.56 -4.13
C GLU A 105 4.83 7.87 -3.09
N MET A 106 3.63 7.30 -3.25
CA MET A 106 2.56 7.45 -2.27
C MET A 106 2.86 6.71 -0.96
N ALA A 107 3.47 5.52 -1.01
CA ALA A 107 3.87 4.79 0.19
C ALA A 107 4.88 5.59 1.02
N GLU A 108 5.86 6.22 0.37
CA GLU A 108 6.84 7.12 1.01
C GLU A 108 6.15 8.33 1.66
N ARG A 109 5.18 8.95 0.98
CA ARG A 109 4.40 10.06 1.55
C ARG A 109 3.59 9.63 2.78
N ILE A 110 2.99 8.44 2.77
CA ILE A 110 2.27 7.90 3.93
C ILE A 110 3.22 7.75 5.12
N ALA A 111 4.41 7.18 4.90
CA ALA A 111 5.43 7.02 5.94
C ALA A 111 5.90 8.38 6.50
N ALA A 112 6.10 9.37 5.62
CA ALA A 112 6.53 10.71 5.99
C ALA A 112 5.45 11.53 6.74
N ALA A 113 4.16 11.30 6.45
CA ALA A 113 3.04 12.10 6.96
C ALA A 113 2.84 12.02 8.49
N GLY A 114 3.53 11.12 9.20
CA GLY A 114 3.46 11.05 10.67
C GLY A 114 2.08 10.63 11.18
N LEU A 115 1.29 9.94 10.35
CA LEU A 115 -0.01 9.41 10.72
C LEU A 115 0.13 8.43 11.90
N ARG A 116 -0.84 8.42 12.81
CA ARG A 116 -0.90 7.43 13.89
C ARG A 116 -1.62 6.17 13.41
N TYR A 117 -1.02 5.01 13.68
CA TYR A 117 -1.73 3.74 13.54
C TYR A 117 -2.87 3.69 14.58
N SER A 118 -4.00 3.11 14.18
CA SER A 118 -5.16 2.99 15.04
C SER A 118 -5.80 1.63 14.84
N PHE A 119 -5.64 0.77 15.84
CA PHE A 119 -6.30 -0.52 15.91
C PHE A 119 -7.83 -0.39 15.84
N LEU A 120 -8.42 0.60 16.50
CA LEU A 120 -9.87 0.80 16.48
C LEU A 120 -10.42 1.12 15.08
N THR A 121 -9.67 1.89 14.28
CA THR A 121 -10.11 2.26 12.94
C THR A 121 -9.62 1.30 11.85
N GLN A 122 -8.64 0.45 12.16
CA GLN A 122 -8.00 -0.47 11.22
C GLN A 122 -7.46 0.29 9.99
N ASN A 123 -6.83 1.44 10.22
CA ASN A 123 -6.40 2.34 9.16
C ASN A 123 -5.27 1.78 8.29
N SER A 124 -4.51 0.77 8.75
CA SER A 124 -3.55 0.05 7.91
C SER A 124 -4.19 -0.56 6.66
N ASN A 125 -5.43 -1.06 6.77
CA ASN A 125 -6.17 -1.63 5.65
C ASN A 125 -6.54 -0.60 4.56
N SER A 126 -6.50 0.69 4.88
CA SER A 126 -6.72 1.77 3.90
C SER A 126 -5.46 2.20 3.15
N VAL A 127 -4.28 1.72 3.53
CA VAL A 127 -3.02 2.05 2.84
C VAL A 127 -3.07 1.53 1.41
N ALA A 128 -3.33 0.24 1.19
CA ALA A 128 -3.38 -0.36 -0.14
C ALA A 128 -4.40 0.35 -1.05
N SER A 129 -5.57 0.73 -0.53
CA SER A 129 -6.59 1.43 -1.33
C SER A 129 -6.24 2.90 -1.59
N THR A 130 -5.50 3.54 -0.70
CA THR A 130 -4.96 4.90 -0.90
C THR A 130 -3.86 4.88 -1.95
N VAL A 131 -2.94 3.92 -1.87
CA VAL A 131 -1.87 3.71 -2.86
C VAL A 131 -2.49 3.40 -4.23
N ALA A 132 -3.45 2.48 -4.32
CA ALA A 132 -4.12 2.16 -5.59
C ALA A 132 -4.72 3.39 -6.28
N ARG A 133 -5.35 4.29 -5.51
CA ARG A 133 -5.91 5.55 -6.06
C ARG A 133 -4.82 6.48 -6.61
N SER A 134 -3.65 6.54 -5.97
CA SER A 134 -2.52 7.34 -6.48
C SER A 134 -1.92 6.78 -7.77
N MET A 135 -2.12 5.49 -8.01
CA MET A 135 -1.76 4.81 -9.26
C MET A 135 -2.84 4.95 -10.34
N GLU A 136 -3.86 5.78 -10.11
CA GLU A 136 -5.03 5.94 -10.99
C GLU A 136 -5.77 4.60 -11.22
N LEU A 137 -5.83 3.76 -10.18
CA LEU A 137 -6.53 2.47 -10.21
C LEU A 137 -7.81 2.52 -9.39
N SER A 138 -8.87 1.98 -9.96
CA SER A 138 -10.18 1.87 -9.33
C SER A 138 -10.28 0.56 -8.56
N VAL A 139 -10.27 0.63 -7.23
CA VAL A 139 -10.49 -0.55 -6.38
C VAL A 139 -11.99 -0.85 -6.30
N PRO A 140 -12.46 -2.04 -6.71
CA PRO A 140 -13.87 -2.41 -6.61
C PRO A 140 -14.37 -2.30 -5.17
N SER A 141 -15.56 -1.72 -4.97
CA SER A 141 -16.14 -1.55 -3.62
C SER A 141 -16.32 -2.90 -2.89
N ALA A 142 -16.56 -3.97 -3.64
CA ALA A 142 -16.64 -5.36 -3.16
C ALA A 142 -15.31 -5.88 -2.57
N ALA A 143 -14.16 -5.39 -3.07
CA ALA A 143 -12.84 -5.73 -2.53
C ALA A 143 -12.51 -4.98 -1.24
N LEU A 144 -13.25 -3.91 -0.92
CA LEU A 144 -13.05 -3.07 0.28
C LEU A 144 -14.08 -3.37 1.40
N GLY A 145 -14.83 -4.47 1.32
CA GLY A 145 -15.83 -4.82 2.33
C GLY A 145 -15.23 -5.15 3.70
N ILE A 146 -16.03 -5.04 4.77
CA ILE A 146 -15.60 -5.41 6.13
C ILE A 146 -15.15 -6.87 6.21
N LEU A 147 -15.81 -7.77 5.46
CA LEU A 147 -15.42 -9.18 5.36
C LEU A 147 -14.11 -9.40 4.59
N ARG A 148 -13.66 -8.42 3.80
CA ARG A 148 -12.39 -8.45 3.07
C ARG A 148 -11.26 -7.92 3.91
N ALA A 149 -11.42 -6.74 4.50
CA ALA A 149 -10.52 -6.16 5.48
C ALA A 149 -11.20 -4.91 6.11
N PRO A 150 -11.53 -4.94 7.40
CA PRO A 150 -12.16 -3.79 8.07
C PRO A 150 -11.28 -2.54 7.94
N GLY A 151 -11.89 -1.37 7.68
CA GLY A 151 -11.14 -0.12 7.50
C GLY A 151 -10.63 0.15 6.08
N GLY A 152 -10.73 -0.81 5.15
CA GLY A 152 -10.23 -0.65 3.77
C GLY A 152 -10.83 0.50 2.95
N ARG A 153 -12.07 0.92 3.26
CA ARG A 153 -12.74 2.07 2.61
C ARG A 153 -12.33 3.42 3.17
N ARG A 154 -11.66 3.46 4.33
CA ARG A 154 -11.31 4.72 4.98
C ARG A 154 -10.40 5.52 4.06
N ARG A 155 -10.54 6.84 4.14
CA ARG A 155 -9.54 7.75 3.58
C ARG A 155 -8.52 8.00 4.69
N LEU A 156 -7.25 7.82 4.38
CA LEU A 156 -6.21 8.42 5.20
C LEU A 156 -6.44 9.95 5.15
N ARG A 157 -6.34 10.63 6.30
CA ARG A 157 -6.35 12.11 6.37
C ARG A 157 -5.33 12.66 5.37
N PRO A 158 -5.44 13.92 4.91
CA PRO A 158 -4.72 14.39 3.73
C PRO A 158 -3.23 14.10 3.83
N VAL A 159 -2.83 12.97 3.25
CA VAL A 159 -1.48 12.73 2.78
C VAL A 159 -1.57 13.35 1.41
N ASP A 160 -0.99 14.52 1.21
CA ASP A 160 -1.22 15.34 0.01
C ASP A 160 -1.15 14.47 -1.26
N ILE A 161 -2.34 14.11 -1.75
CA ILE A 161 -2.52 13.28 -2.96
C ILE A 161 -2.17 14.13 -4.19
N HIS A 162 -2.01 15.44 -4.01
CA HIS A 162 -1.48 16.37 -4.99
C HIS A 162 -0.14 16.89 -4.48
N GLY A 163 0.95 16.45 -5.11
CA GLY A 163 2.21 17.13 -4.91
C GLY A 163 2.07 18.60 -5.33
N SER A 164 2.32 19.51 -4.39
CA SER A 164 3.04 20.76 -4.64
C SER A 164 2.78 21.44 -5.99
N ARG A 165 1.57 21.97 -6.19
CA ARG A 165 1.36 23.14 -7.06
C ARG A 165 0.80 24.30 -6.25
N HIS A 166 1.60 24.83 -5.32
CA HIS A 166 1.53 26.23 -4.84
C HIS A 166 2.66 26.50 -3.84
N ALA A 167 3.90 26.49 -4.35
CA ALA A 167 5.04 27.09 -3.66
C ALA A 167 6.06 27.61 -4.67
N ARG A 168 5.61 28.35 -5.69
CA ARG A 168 6.42 29.23 -6.54
C ARG A 168 5.58 30.39 -7.04
N SER A 169 5.25 31.32 -6.14
CA SER A 169 4.78 32.66 -6.49
C SER A 169 4.94 33.60 -5.29
N MET A 170 6.08 33.53 -4.60
CA MET A 170 6.52 34.56 -3.66
C MET A 170 8.05 34.63 -3.77
N ASN A 171 8.51 35.27 -4.85
CA ASN A 171 9.82 35.92 -4.99
C ASN A 171 9.92 36.46 -6.43
N ALA A 172 9.09 37.46 -6.72
CA ALA A 172 9.23 38.33 -7.88
C ALA A 172 8.73 39.73 -7.51
N HIS A 173 9.22 40.28 -6.41
CA HIS A 173 9.19 41.69 -6.09
C HIS A 173 10.26 41.97 -5.04
N MET A 174 11.52 41.91 -5.44
CA MET A 174 12.62 42.75 -4.93
C MET A 174 13.80 42.56 -5.89
N SER A 175 13.87 43.44 -6.89
CA SER A 175 15.04 43.92 -7.63
C SER A 175 14.53 44.83 -8.73
#